data_AF-A0A1W0ACJ5-F1
#
_entry.id   AF-A0A1W0ACJ5-F1
#
_cell.length_a   1.000
_cell.length_b   1.000
_cell.length_c   1.000
_cell.angle_alpha   90.00
_cell.angle_beta   90.00
_cell.angle_gamma   90.00
#
_symmetry.space_group_name_H-M   'P 1'
#
loop_
_entity.id
_entity.type
_entity.pdbx_description
1 polymer ?
#
loop_
_entity_poly.entity_id
_entity_poly.type
_entity_poly.pdbx_seq_one_letter_code
_entity_poly.pdbx_strand_id
1 'polypeptide(L)'
;MSTMDSMAKRLQEATLHQRKRDEIDALKALRIERSKGPASSFSGKQKKQQMRDKKARVKARKEEQNALDAHFVDGNDEEVNLDNLQGIRTANLKLTVALGRQSKDLLEKQLSSFFVKETKEQIQLRIMEGQYPLDMSKRNKPLLWNELNLDPLLNFPIRPEWSYKQSKERVQDNESIYFDNWLANIHNKYEPEELNHFEHNLEVWRELWRVLERSTHVVIVADIRNPLLHIPPSVYDYITETLQRPLMIVLNKIDLIPWELTISWRDFLSTRFPKAQLLFFSSRSQSIHDQVDLAGRRKVLSEKLKVGDVSAVQGAIGILVGCGIPAERAREIIYSVLEGDDEEDDNAGTHATNTPARRNRRKIKAEKAKKASIATSLNEDVCDYCGQEEPVALCAECSDLFRDVKLCAGCNKDVHKHVKHKIVMLDVKAKEEENAEPAKPVTTIGLIGHPNVGKSSVLNALAGKKLVSVSHTPGHTKRLQTIFVAPEVCIADCPGLVFPFVGIPKHMQELCGLFPYAQIREPYSAVRYLAEQCALEDILQLTPRVQRFDGFDEPLEWSPWTICEAYAEKKGYKTDRRGRPDHHRA
;
A
#
# COMPACT_ATOMS: atom_id res chain seq x y z
N MET A 1 9.72 -32.20 53.16
CA MET A 1 10.73 -32.01 52.10
C MET A 1 10.35 -30.98 51.01
N SER A 2 9.12 -30.46 50.92
CA SER A 2 8.74 -29.55 49.81
C SER A 2 8.93 -28.03 50.05
N THR A 3 9.17 -27.59 51.29
CA THR A 3 9.32 -26.16 51.61
C THR A 3 10.76 -25.65 51.51
N MET A 4 11.74 -26.46 51.92
CA MET A 4 13.16 -26.11 51.79
C MET A 4 13.64 -26.05 50.33
N ASP A 5 13.11 -26.93 49.47
CA ASP A 5 13.50 -27.00 48.06
C ASP A 5 12.94 -25.80 47.25
N SER A 6 11.74 -25.32 47.63
CA SER A 6 11.16 -24.09 47.12
C SER A 6 11.96 -22.85 47.53
N MET A 7 12.41 -22.80 48.79
CA MET A 7 13.28 -21.73 49.28
C MET A 7 14.66 -21.74 48.59
N ALA A 8 15.24 -22.91 48.36
CA ALA A 8 16.51 -23.06 47.66
C ALA A 8 16.43 -22.59 46.20
N LYS A 9 15.35 -22.93 45.48
CA LYS A 9 15.11 -22.42 44.11
C LYS A 9 14.93 -20.91 44.09
N ARG A 10 14.17 -20.34 45.03
CA ARG A 10 14.00 -18.88 45.13
C ARG A 10 15.32 -18.16 45.44
N LEU A 11 16.19 -18.77 46.24
CA LEU A 11 17.53 -18.24 46.52
C LEU A 11 18.45 -18.32 45.29
N GLN A 12 18.37 -19.40 44.52
CA GLN A 12 19.08 -19.54 43.24
C GLN A 12 18.59 -18.56 42.18
N GLU A 13 17.27 -18.34 42.08
CA GLU A 13 16.69 -17.36 41.17
C GLU A 13 17.05 -15.94 41.58
N ALA A 14 17.00 -15.62 42.89
CA ALA A 14 17.42 -14.32 43.41
C ALA A 14 18.91 -14.05 43.13
N THR A 15 19.78 -15.04 43.33
CA THR A 15 21.22 -14.89 43.05
C THR A 15 21.52 -14.76 41.55
N LEU A 16 20.77 -15.46 40.69
CA LEU A 16 20.84 -15.29 39.24
C LEU A 16 20.39 -13.88 38.80
N HIS A 17 19.31 -13.37 39.39
CA HIS A 17 18.79 -12.03 39.12
C HIS A 17 19.69 -10.92 39.67
N GLN A 18 20.43 -11.18 40.74
CA GLN A 18 21.45 -10.28 41.27
C GLN A 18 22.63 -10.22 40.29
N ARG A 19 23.17 -11.37 39.86
CA ARG A 19 24.26 -11.44 38.87
C ARG A 19 23.92 -10.74 37.56
N LYS A 20 22.69 -10.94 37.04
CA LYS A 20 22.24 -10.24 35.82
C LYS A 20 22.14 -8.73 36.00
N ARG A 21 21.77 -8.26 37.20
CA ARG A 21 21.75 -6.81 37.52
C ARG A 21 23.16 -6.25 37.58
N ASP A 22 24.07 -6.93 38.26
CA ASP A 22 25.47 -6.52 38.37
C ASP A 22 26.15 -6.49 36.98
N GLU A 23 25.82 -7.44 36.10
CA GLU A 23 26.33 -7.51 34.73
C GLU A 23 25.79 -6.36 33.85
N ILE A 24 24.50 -6.02 34.01
CA ILE A 24 23.89 -4.85 33.34
C ILE A 24 24.49 -3.55 33.85
N ASP A 25 24.74 -3.41 35.14
CA ASP A 25 25.30 -2.20 35.72
C ASP A 25 26.79 -2.04 35.39
N ALA A 26 27.54 -3.15 35.29
CA ALA A 26 28.89 -3.16 34.73
C ALA A 26 28.91 -2.72 33.25
N LEU A 27 27.95 -3.19 32.44
CA LEU A 27 27.80 -2.76 31.05
C LEU A 27 27.42 -1.27 30.93
N LYS A 28 26.58 -0.75 31.83
CA LYS A 28 26.27 0.69 31.89
C LYS A 28 27.48 1.51 32.30
N ALA A 29 28.27 1.06 33.28
CA ALA A 29 29.51 1.72 33.69
C ALA A 29 30.52 1.80 32.53
N LEU A 30 30.71 0.69 31.80
CA LEU A 30 31.53 0.65 30.58
C LEU A 30 31.01 1.58 29.47
N ARG A 31 29.69 1.76 29.37
CA ARG A 31 29.05 2.68 28.41
C ARG A 31 29.25 4.14 28.81
N ILE A 32 29.22 4.43 30.12
CA ILE A 32 29.51 5.75 30.68
C ILE A 32 30.99 6.08 30.47
N GLU A 33 31.92 5.15 30.71
CA GLU A 33 33.34 5.33 30.39
C GLU A 33 33.60 5.54 28.90
N ARG A 34 32.89 4.81 28.02
CA ARG A 34 32.95 5.06 26.56
C ARG A 34 32.35 6.39 26.14
N SER A 35 31.37 6.91 26.88
CA SER A 35 30.73 8.20 26.61
C SER A 35 31.54 9.40 27.11
N LYS A 36 32.44 9.18 28.08
CA LYS A 36 33.54 10.09 28.40
C LYS A 36 34.56 9.98 27.27
N GLY A 37 34.25 10.57 26.13
CA GLY A 37 35.15 10.65 24.98
C GLY A 37 36.50 11.23 25.40
N PRO A 38 37.60 10.83 24.75
CA PRO A 38 38.92 11.32 25.11
C PRO A 38 39.03 12.81 24.77
N ALA A 39 39.07 13.65 25.80
CA ALA A 39 39.63 14.98 25.72
C ALA A 39 41.16 14.84 25.61
N SER A 40 41.65 14.64 24.39
CA SER A 40 42.97 15.03 23.87
C SER A 40 43.33 14.20 22.64
N SER A 41 43.96 14.86 21.67
CA SER A 41 44.45 14.28 20.43
C SER A 41 45.43 13.12 20.69
N PHE A 42 45.07 11.91 20.24
CA PHE A 42 45.95 10.73 20.32
C PHE A 42 47.22 10.91 19.47
N SER A 43 48.38 10.66 20.08
CA SER A 43 49.68 10.60 19.40
C SER A 43 49.71 9.47 18.35
N GLY A 44 50.32 9.74 17.18
CA GLY A 44 50.34 8.84 16.03
C GLY A 44 50.85 7.41 16.31
N LYS A 45 51.67 7.23 17.36
CA LYS A 45 52.13 5.90 17.79
C LYS A 45 51.00 5.05 18.38
N GLN A 46 50.08 5.63 19.14
CA GLN A 46 48.94 4.91 19.73
C GLN A 46 47.90 4.50 18.68
N LYS A 47 47.68 5.34 17.65
CA LYS A 47 46.82 4.98 16.49
C LYS A 47 47.36 3.78 15.71
N LYS A 48 48.69 3.70 15.54
CA LYS A 48 49.33 2.59 14.83
C LYS A 48 49.24 1.27 15.62
N GLN A 49 49.34 1.33 16.94
CA GLN A 49 49.15 0.18 17.83
C GLN A 49 47.71 -0.34 17.78
N GLN A 50 46.70 0.55 17.91
CA GLN A 50 45.29 0.16 17.80
C GLN A 50 44.94 -0.51 16.47
N MET A 51 45.53 -0.05 15.36
CA MET A 51 45.32 -0.68 14.06
C MET A 51 45.96 -2.06 13.95
N ARG A 52 47.09 -2.30 14.62
CA ARG A 52 47.72 -3.63 14.71
C ARG A 52 46.88 -4.58 15.57
N ASP A 53 46.41 -4.12 16.72
CA ASP A 53 45.57 -4.92 17.62
C ASP A 53 44.22 -5.27 16.97
N LYS A 54 43.66 -4.34 16.19
CA LYS A 54 42.44 -4.58 15.40
C LYS A 54 42.67 -5.62 14.31
N LYS A 55 43.81 -5.58 13.61
CA LYS A 55 44.17 -6.60 12.61
C LYS A 55 44.40 -7.97 13.26
N ALA A 56 45.05 -8.02 14.42
CA ALA A 56 45.27 -9.27 15.15
C ALA A 56 43.95 -9.90 15.61
N ARG A 57 43.00 -9.11 16.13
CA ARG A 57 41.67 -9.60 16.52
C ARG A 57 40.85 -10.14 15.34
N VAL A 58 40.93 -9.48 14.19
CA VAL A 58 40.27 -9.96 12.96
C VAL A 58 40.89 -11.28 12.49
N LYS A 59 42.22 -11.42 12.60
CA LYS A 59 42.93 -12.65 12.26
C LYS A 59 42.52 -13.81 13.19
N ALA A 60 42.52 -13.57 14.49
CA ALA A 60 42.12 -14.58 15.49
C ALA A 60 40.68 -15.08 15.29
N ARG A 61 39.72 -14.18 15.00
CA ARG A 61 38.34 -14.58 14.66
C ARG A 61 38.25 -15.43 13.40
N LYS A 62 39.10 -15.16 12.41
CA LYS A 62 39.13 -15.91 11.15
C LYS A 62 39.72 -17.31 11.36
N GLU A 63 40.73 -17.42 12.22
CA GLU A 63 41.32 -18.71 12.63
C GLU A 63 40.34 -19.54 13.48
N GLU A 64 39.58 -18.91 14.38
CA GLU A 64 38.53 -19.56 15.18
C GLU A 64 37.35 -20.05 14.32
N GLN A 65 36.95 -19.27 13.32
CA GLN A 65 35.91 -19.66 12.37
C GLN A 65 36.35 -20.80 11.43
N ASN A 66 37.61 -20.78 10.99
CA ASN A 66 38.18 -21.89 10.21
C ASN A 66 38.33 -23.17 11.06
N ALA A 67 38.60 -23.06 12.37
CA ALA A 67 38.66 -24.21 13.27
C ALA A 67 37.28 -24.82 13.53
N LEU A 68 36.23 -24.00 13.57
CA LEU A 68 34.83 -24.46 13.63
C LEU A 68 34.40 -25.17 12.34
N ASP A 69 34.79 -24.66 11.17
CA ASP A 69 34.49 -25.28 9.87
C ASP A 69 35.21 -26.64 9.68
N ALA A 70 36.39 -26.83 10.31
CA ALA A 70 37.14 -28.09 10.26
C ALA A 70 36.49 -29.23 11.07
N HIS A 71 35.59 -28.92 12.01
CA HIS A 71 34.91 -29.90 12.86
C HIS A 71 33.59 -30.44 12.27
N PHE A 72 33.14 -29.93 11.10
CA PHE A 72 31.90 -30.35 10.44
C PHE A 72 32.09 -31.33 9.27
N VAL A 73 33.32 -31.81 9.03
CA VAL A 73 33.63 -32.79 7.97
C VAL A 73 33.82 -34.18 8.59
N ASP A 74 32.77 -34.73 9.16
CA ASP A 74 32.63 -36.17 9.39
C ASP A 74 31.13 -36.49 9.51
N GLY A 75 30.49 -36.86 8.40
CA GLY A 75 29.09 -37.24 8.38
C GLY A 75 28.44 -37.25 7.00
N ASN A 76 28.51 -38.41 6.35
CA ASN A 76 27.80 -38.87 5.14
C ASN A 76 28.04 -38.11 3.82
N ASP A 77 28.68 -38.85 2.90
CA ASP A 77 28.78 -38.59 1.48
C ASP A 77 27.39 -38.53 0.81
N GLU A 78 26.84 -37.34 0.67
CA GLU A 78 26.10 -36.98 -0.53
C GLU A 78 26.95 -35.95 -1.29
N GLU A 79 27.22 -36.20 -2.58
CA GLU A 79 27.95 -35.26 -3.44
C GLU A 79 27.24 -33.91 -3.48
N VAL A 80 27.70 -32.98 -2.65
CA VAL A 80 27.25 -31.59 -2.69
C VAL A 80 27.81 -30.97 -3.95
N ASN A 81 26.94 -30.63 -4.90
CA ASN A 81 27.31 -29.95 -6.14
C ASN A 81 27.92 -28.57 -5.84
N LEU A 82 29.27 -28.48 -5.90
CA LEU A 82 30.06 -27.30 -5.53
C LEU A 82 29.73 -26.05 -6.38
N ASP A 83 29.25 -26.23 -7.61
CA ASP A 83 28.95 -25.14 -8.54
C ASP A 83 27.70 -24.36 -8.11
N ASN A 84 26.69 -25.05 -7.56
CA ASN A 84 25.51 -24.40 -6.96
C ASN A 84 25.89 -23.59 -5.72
N LEU A 85 26.85 -24.07 -4.93
CA LEU A 85 27.30 -23.39 -3.71
C LEU A 85 28.06 -22.10 -4.02
N GLN A 86 28.84 -22.06 -5.10
CA GLN A 86 29.52 -20.85 -5.56
C GLN A 86 28.53 -19.80 -6.08
N GLY A 87 27.51 -20.22 -6.85
CA GLY A 87 26.42 -19.34 -7.30
C GLY A 87 25.66 -18.71 -6.13
N ILE A 88 25.27 -19.52 -5.14
CA ILE A 88 24.56 -19.07 -3.93
C ILE A 88 25.42 -18.11 -3.09
N ARG A 89 26.73 -18.39 -2.93
CA ARG A 89 27.65 -17.50 -2.20
C ARG A 89 27.81 -16.14 -2.89
N THR A 90 27.89 -16.13 -4.21
CA THR A 90 28.05 -14.91 -5.01
C THR A 90 26.78 -14.06 -4.97
N ALA A 91 25.62 -14.72 -5.06
CA ALA A 91 24.31 -14.11 -4.93
C ALA A 91 24.09 -13.49 -3.54
N ASN A 92 24.43 -14.22 -2.49
CA ASN A 92 24.36 -13.72 -1.12
C ASN A 92 25.32 -12.55 -0.89
N LEU A 93 26.47 -12.54 -1.57
CA LEU A 93 27.39 -11.40 -1.55
C LEU A 93 26.79 -10.17 -2.25
N LYS A 94 26.21 -10.34 -3.45
CA LYS A 94 25.50 -9.28 -4.19
C LYS A 94 24.34 -8.72 -3.36
N LEU A 95 23.53 -9.59 -2.76
CA LEU A 95 22.43 -9.22 -1.88
C LEU A 95 22.94 -8.46 -0.64
N THR A 96 24.00 -8.95 0.01
CA THR A 96 24.60 -8.25 1.17
C THR A 96 25.16 -6.87 0.79
N VAL A 97 25.71 -6.73 -0.42
CA VAL A 97 26.16 -5.44 -0.95
C VAL A 97 24.98 -4.52 -1.25
N ALA A 98 23.91 -5.03 -1.86
CA ALA A 98 22.70 -4.28 -2.22
C ALA A 98 21.90 -3.81 -0.98
N LEU A 99 21.78 -4.65 0.05
CA LEU A 99 21.05 -4.33 1.29
C LEU A 99 21.88 -3.43 2.26
N GLY A 100 23.20 -3.33 2.02
CA GLY A 100 24.12 -2.55 2.84
C GLY A 100 24.46 -3.20 4.18
N ARG A 101 25.56 -2.76 4.83
CA ARG A 101 26.11 -3.33 6.09
C ARG A 101 25.21 -3.24 7.34
N GLN A 102 23.92 -2.93 7.21
CA GLN A 102 23.00 -3.00 8.36
C GLN A 102 22.61 -4.47 8.56
N SER A 103 22.99 -5.01 9.71
CA SER A 103 22.82 -6.42 10.09
C SER A 103 21.39 -6.91 9.85
N LYS A 104 21.25 -8.06 9.18
CA LYS A 104 20.00 -8.86 9.12
C LYS A 104 19.28 -8.89 10.48
N ASP A 105 20.03 -8.93 11.57
CA ASP A 105 19.56 -8.91 12.98
C ASP A 105 18.66 -7.70 13.38
N LEU A 106 18.71 -6.57 12.66
CA LEU A 106 17.82 -5.42 12.90
C LEU A 106 16.52 -5.51 12.07
N LEU A 107 16.54 -6.21 10.93
CA LEU A 107 15.36 -6.42 10.07
C LEU A 107 14.37 -7.39 10.70
N GLU A 108 14.86 -8.43 11.41
CA GLU A 108 14.02 -9.49 12.00
C GLU A 108 13.01 -9.00 13.06
N LYS A 109 13.11 -7.75 13.53
CA LYS A 109 12.28 -7.25 14.63
C LYS A 109 11.33 -6.11 14.26
N GLN A 110 11.38 -5.61 13.02
CA GLN A 110 10.49 -4.52 12.59
C GLN A 110 9.73 -4.88 11.32
N LEU A 111 8.40 -4.95 11.44
CA LEU A 111 7.46 -4.98 10.31
C LEU A 111 7.45 -3.61 9.61
N SER A 112 8.49 -3.36 8.85
CA SER A 112 8.66 -2.19 8.01
C SER A 112 9.20 -2.60 6.66
N SER A 113 8.62 -2.06 5.59
CA SER A 113 9.10 -2.31 4.24
C SER A 113 10.56 -1.95 4.06
N PHE A 114 11.28 -2.80 3.35
CA PHE A 114 12.69 -2.64 3.07
C PHE A 114 12.95 -2.71 1.56
N PHE A 115 13.62 -1.69 1.05
CA PHE A 115 13.98 -1.56 -0.35
C PHE A 115 15.50 -1.40 -0.49
N VAL A 116 16.06 -1.98 -1.55
CA VAL A 116 17.47 -1.79 -1.93
C VAL A 116 17.73 -0.30 -2.16
N LYS A 117 18.82 0.19 -1.57
CA LYS A 117 19.23 1.60 -1.69
C LYS A 117 20.12 1.77 -2.90
N GLU A 118 19.87 2.84 -3.63
CA GLU A 118 20.68 3.23 -4.77
C GLU A 118 22.04 3.77 -4.34
N THR A 119 23.05 3.54 -5.18
CA THR A 119 24.41 4.03 -5.01
C THR A 119 24.45 5.54 -5.21
N LYS A 120 25.48 6.20 -4.66
CA LYS A 120 25.62 7.66 -4.78
C LYS A 120 25.87 8.07 -6.22
N GLU A 121 26.57 7.23 -6.96
CA GLU A 121 26.94 7.39 -8.35
C GLU A 121 25.69 7.37 -9.24
N GLN A 122 24.81 6.38 -9.06
CA GLN A 122 23.50 6.30 -9.76
C GLN A 122 22.64 7.54 -9.51
N ILE A 123 22.58 7.99 -8.25
CA ILE A 123 21.83 9.18 -7.87
C ILE A 123 22.40 10.42 -8.55
N GLN A 124 23.74 10.57 -8.55
CA GLN A 124 24.40 11.71 -9.16
C GLN A 124 24.16 11.78 -10.68
N LEU A 125 24.17 10.63 -11.36
CA LEU A 125 23.87 10.55 -12.79
C LEU A 125 22.46 11.06 -13.10
N ARG A 126 21.44 10.59 -12.37
CA ARG A 126 20.05 11.06 -12.59
C ARG A 126 19.85 12.53 -12.21
N ILE A 127 20.58 13.03 -11.22
CA ILE A 127 20.59 14.48 -10.92
C ILE A 127 21.14 15.26 -12.11
N MET A 128 22.23 14.80 -12.74
CA MET A 128 22.77 15.43 -13.95
C MET A 128 21.77 15.33 -15.11
N GLU A 129 21.09 14.20 -15.26
CA GLU A 129 20.03 14.05 -16.26
C GLU A 129 18.88 15.03 -16.04
N GLY A 130 18.52 15.31 -14.79
CA GLY A 130 17.51 16.30 -14.42
C GLY A 130 17.84 17.74 -14.82
N GLN A 131 19.08 18.04 -15.22
CA GLN A 131 19.49 19.37 -15.68
C GLN A 131 19.32 19.57 -17.19
N TYR A 132 19.24 18.49 -17.98
CA TYR A 132 19.04 18.61 -19.42
C TYR A 132 17.64 19.16 -19.75
N PRO A 133 17.47 19.82 -20.90
CA PRO A 133 16.16 20.29 -21.35
C PRO A 133 15.11 19.17 -21.45
N LEU A 134 13.83 19.52 -21.32
CA LEU A 134 12.70 18.61 -21.51
C LEU A 134 12.50 18.28 -22.98
N ASP A 135 12.14 17.03 -23.28
CA ASP A 135 11.64 16.66 -24.60
C ASP A 135 10.16 16.99 -24.74
N MET A 136 9.86 18.20 -25.25
CA MET A 136 8.50 18.68 -25.46
C MET A 136 7.74 17.89 -26.53
N SER A 137 8.42 17.14 -27.39
CA SER A 137 7.77 16.35 -28.46
C SER A 137 6.92 15.21 -27.89
N LYS A 138 7.19 14.79 -26.65
CA LYS A 138 6.46 13.72 -25.95
C LYS A 138 5.04 14.11 -25.55
N ARG A 139 4.75 15.40 -25.37
CA ARG A 139 3.42 15.89 -24.97
C ARG A 139 2.32 15.56 -25.99
N ASN A 140 2.70 15.42 -27.25
CA ASN A 140 1.77 15.11 -28.34
C ASN A 140 1.67 13.61 -28.65
N LYS A 141 2.38 12.76 -27.90
CA LYS A 141 2.39 11.31 -28.11
C LYS A 141 1.53 10.65 -27.03
N PRO A 142 0.61 9.72 -27.40
CA PRO A 142 -0.12 8.97 -26.40
C PRO A 142 0.85 8.12 -25.57
N LEU A 143 0.60 8.06 -24.26
CA LEU A 143 1.29 7.13 -23.37
C LEU A 143 0.82 5.71 -23.69
N LEU A 144 1.63 4.99 -24.47
CA LEU A 144 1.41 3.57 -24.71
C LEU A 144 1.95 2.78 -23.53
N TRP A 145 1.11 1.93 -22.96
CA TRP A 145 1.54 0.97 -21.96
C TRP A 145 2.28 -0.17 -22.65
N ASN A 146 3.52 -0.42 -22.22
CA ASN A 146 4.24 -1.62 -22.62
C ASN A 146 3.81 -2.76 -21.69
N GLU A 147 3.36 -3.87 -22.27
CA GLU A 147 3.03 -5.04 -21.46
C GLU A 147 4.24 -5.48 -20.66
N LEU A 148 4.02 -5.71 -19.36
CA LEU A 148 5.08 -6.10 -18.45
C LEU A 148 5.63 -7.46 -18.86
N ASN A 149 6.95 -7.56 -18.99
CA ASN A 149 7.59 -8.83 -19.27
C ASN A 149 7.41 -9.75 -18.05
N LEU A 150 6.65 -10.82 -18.22
CA LEU A 150 6.34 -11.79 -17.19
C LEU A 150 7.45 -12.83 -17.13
N ASP A 151 8.53 -12.50 -16.42
CA ASP A 151 9.53 -13.51 -16.05
C ASP A 151 9.03 -14.30 -14.82
N PRO A 152 8.87 -15.63 -14.91
CA PRO A 152 8.49 -16.46 -13.77
C PRO A 152 9.40 -16.31 -12.55
N LEU A 153 10.66 -15.90 -12.73
CA LEU A 153 11.57 -15.62 -11.62
C LEU A 153 11.09 -14.46 -10.73
N LEU A 154 10.35 -13.50 -11.30
CA LEU A 154 9.78 -12.35 -10.59
C LEU A 154 8.40 -12.65 -10.02
N ASN A 155 7.92 -13.90 -10.12
CA ASN A 155 6.74 -14.30 -9.39
C ASN A 155 6.97 -14.10 -7.89
N PHE A 156 5.91 -13.71 -7.19
CA PHE A 156 6.00 -13.51 -5.76
C PHE A 156 6.34 -14.83 -5.04
N PRO A 157 7.07 -14.79 -3.92
CA PRO A 157 7.49 -16.01 -3.23
C PRO A 157 6.26 -16.73 -2.66
N ILE A 158 6.05 -17.98 -3.05
CA ILE A 158 4.97 -18.83 -2.53
C ILE A 158 5.44 -19.46 -1.22
N ARG A 159 4.59 -19.48 -0.20
CA ARG A 159 4.97 -20.06 1.09
C ARG A 159 5.33 -21.54 0.93
N PRO A 160 6.49 -22.00 1.43
CA PRO A 160 6.81 -23.42 1.49
C PRO A 160 5.78 -24.20 2.30
N GLU A 161 5.56 -25.46 1.92
CA GLU A 161 4.67 -26.35 2.68
C GLU A 161 5.13 -26.49 4.14
N TRP A 162 4.18 -26.41 5.06
CA TRP A 162 4.42 -26.55 6.48
C TRP A 162 3.31 -27.35 7.14
N SER A 163 3.58 -27.92 8.31
CA SER A 163 2.58 -28.66 9.08
C SER A 163 2.67 -28.37 10.57
N TYR A 164 1.56 -28.54 11.29
CA TYR A 164 1.51 -28.40 12.75
C TYR A 164 2.42 -29.38 13.51
N LYS A 165 2.99 -30.38 12.82
CA LYS A 165 3.97 -31.32 13.39
C LYS A 165 5.38 -30.72 13.48
N GLN A 166 5.67 -29.68 12.70
CA GLN A 166 6.98 -29.02 12.69
C GLN A 166 7.09 -28.02 13.84
N SER A 167 8.29 -27.83 14.38
CA SER A 167 8.54 -26.78 15.37
C SER A 167 8.45 -25.41 14.71
N LYS A 168 8.11 -24.40 15.51
CA LYS A 168 8.03 -23.01 15.05
C LYS A 168 9.38 -22.55 14.48
N GLU A 169 10.50 -22.86 15.13
CA GLU A 169 11.82 -22.46 14.65
C GLU A 169 12.10 -23.06 13.26
N ARG A 170 11.81 -24.36 13.09
CA ARG A 170 12.04 -25.04 11.82
C ARG A 170 11.22 -24.45 10.66
N VAL A 171 9.97 -24.08 10.90
CA VAL A 171 9.14 -23.40 9.89
C VAL A 171 9.74 -22.04 9.54
N GLN A 172 10.18 -21.29 10.56
CA GLN A 172 10.79 -19.98 10.34
C GLN A 172 12.11 -20.05 9.56
N ASP A 173 12.94 -21.04 9.86
CA ASP A 173 14.21 -21.27 9.17
C ASP A 173 13.99 -21.70 7.73
N ASN A 174 13.06 -22.63 7.48
CA ASN A 174 12.70 -23.07 6.13
C ASN A 174 12.19 -21.91 5.27
N GLU A 175 11.28 -21.09 5.81
CA GLU A 175 10.77 -19.89 5.14
C GLU A 175 11.89 -18.88 4.85
N SER A 176 12.83 -18.70 5.78
CA SER A 176 13.97 -17.81 5.64
C SER A 176 14.92 -18.25 4.53
N ILE A 177 15.31 -19.53 4.53
CA ILE A 177 16.18 -20.12 3.50
C ILE A 177 15.53 -20.03 2.12
N TYR A 178 14.24 -20.36 2.02
CA TYR A 178 13.50 -20.25 0.76
C TYR A 178 13.48 -18.82 0.22
N PHE A 179 13.17 -17.85 1.08
CA PHE A 179 13.10 -16.44 0.69
C PHE A 179 14.46 -15.85 0.30
N ASP A 180 15.51 -16.21 1.04
CA ASP A 180 16.89 -15.81 0.70
C ASP A 180 17.31 -16.37 -0.67
N ASN A 181 16.97 -17.63 -0.97
CA ASN A 181 17.24 -18.23 -2.28
C ASN A 181 16.46 -17.55 -3.41
N TRP A 182 15.19 -17.19 -3.17
CA TRP A 182 14.38 -16.45 -4.12
C TRP A 182 15.00 -15.08 -4.45
N LEU A 183 15.40 -14.31 -3.43
CA LEU A 183 16.09 -13.03 -3.62
C LEU A 183 17.43 -13.20 -4.35
N ALA A 184 18.22 -14.19 -3.96
CA ALA A 184 19.50 -14.51 -4.58
C ALA A 184 19.35 -14.77 -6.08
N ASN A 185 18.34 -15.53 -6.48
CA ASN A 185 18.10 -15.84 -7.90
C ASN A 185 17.73 -14.59 -8.71
N ILE A 186 16.92 -13.68 -8.15
CA ILE A 186 16.56 -12.41 -8.80
C ILE A 186 17.81 -11.56 -9.04
N HIS A 187 18.63 -11.32 -8.01
CA HIS A 187 19.84 -10.49 -8.10
C HIS A 187 21.02 -11.16 -8.85
N ASN A 188 20.91 -12.45 -9.14
CA ASN A 188 21.83 -13.13 -10.05
C ASN A 188 21.52 -12.84 -11.51
N LYS A 189 20.23 -12.75 -11.87
CA LYS A 189 19.78 -12.53 -13.25
C LYS A 189 19.72 -11.04 -13.61
N TYR A 190 19.24 -10.21 -12.70
CA TYR A 190 18.94 -8.80 -12.95
C TYR A 190 19.86 -7.88 -12.17
N GLU A 191 20.25 -6.78 -12.81
CA GLU A 191 20.94 -5.70 -12.10
C GLU A 191 19.93 -4.79 -11.38
N PRO A 192 20.30 -4.14 -10.26
CA PRO A 192 19.39 -3.31 -9.47
C PRO A 192 18.76 -2.11 -10.20
N GLU A 193 19.30 -1.72 -11.36
CA GLU A 193 18.79 -0.66 -12.23
C GLU A 193 17.61 -1.12 -13.10
N GLU A 194 17.57 -2.41 -13.46
CA GLU A 194 16.51 -3.00 -14.30
C GLU A 194 15.24 -3.31 -13.49
N LEU A 195 15.42 -3.46 -12.18
CA LEU A 195 14.37 -3.77 -11.22
C LEU A 195 13.78 -2.50 -10.61
N ASN A 196 12.49 -2.57 -10.40
CA ASN A 196 11.76 -1.61 -9.59
C ASN A 196 12.12 -1.75 -8.09
N HIS A 197 11.73 -0.79 -7.25
CA HIS A 197 11.76 -0.97 -5.80
C HIS A 197 10.70 -1.99 -5.39
N PHE A 198 11.12 -3.11 -4.79
CA PHE A 198 10.23 -4.16 -4.28
C PHE A 198 10.62 -4.59 -2.86
N GLU A 199 9.71 -5.31 -2.20
CA GLU A 199 9.85 -5.70 -0.79
C GLU A 199 10.90 -6.79 -0.56
N HIS A 200 11.91 -6.48 0.27
CA HIS A 200 12.98 -7.40 0.68
C HIS A 200 12.82 -7.91 2.12
N ASN A 201 11.77 -7.51 2.84
CA ASN A 201 11.51 -7.99 4.20
C ASN A 201 10.55 -9.19 4.21
N LEU A 202 11.05 -10.36 4.61
CA LEU A 202 10.28 -11.59 4.75
C LEU A 202 9.06 -11.44 5.67
N GLU A 203 9.14 -10.63 6.72
CA GLU A 203 8.00 -10.46 7.64
C GLU A 203 6.77 -9.87 6.95
N VAL A 204 6.96 -9.01 5.94
CA VAL A 204 5.84 -8.43 5.17
C VAL A 204 5.23 -9.50 4.25
N TRP A 205 6.06 -10.34 3.62
CA TRP A 205 5.61 -11.48 2.82
C TRP A 205 4.86 -12.52 3.66
N ARG A 206 5.30 -12.77 4.90
CA ARG A 206 4.60 -13.62 5.87
C ARG A 206 3.19 -13.12 6.16
N GLU A 207 2.97 -11.81 6.24
CA GLU A 207 1.60 -11.27 6.41
C GLU A 207 0.73 -11.55 5.18
N LEU A 208 1.27 -11.40 3.96
CA LEU A 208 0.54 -11.76 2.74
C LEU A 208 0.15 -13.24 2.74
N TRP A 209 1.08 -14.15 3.07
CA TRP A 209 0.80 -15.58 3.13
C TRP A 209 -0.33 -15.90 4.11
N ARG A 210 -0.29 -15.31 5.31
CA ARG A 210 -1.35 -15.51 6.32
C ARG A 210 -2.71 -15.00 5.86
N VAL A 211 -2.75 -13.87 5.13
CA VAL A 211 -4.00 -13.34 4.56
C VAL A 211 -4.53 -14.32 3.52
N LEU A 212 -3.71 -14.74 2.56
CA LEU A 212 -4.11 -15.65 1.50
C LEU A 212 -4.59 -17.01 2.04
N GLU A 213 -3.92 -17.56 3.06
CA GLU A 213 -4.33 -18.83 3.68
C GLU A 213 -5.69 -18.72 4.40
N ARG A 214 -5.89 -17.63 5.18
CA ARG A 214 -7.09 -17.45 6.01
C ARG A 214 -8.33 -16.98 5.25
N SER A 215 -8.17 -16.37 4.07
CA SER A 215 -9.25 -15.63 3.42
C SER A 215 -10.06 -16.49 2.46
N THR A 216 -11.33 -16.76 2.76
CA THR A 216 -12.26 -17.44 1.84
C THR A 216 -12.42 -16.71 0.49
N HIS A 217 -12.39 -15.38 0.51
CA HIS A 217 -12.51 -14.51 -0.66
C HIS A 217 -11.31 -13.55 -0.65
N VAL A 218 -10.74 -13.28 -1.82
CA VAL A 218 -9.61 -12.35 -1.93
C VAL A 218 -10.01 -11.15 -2.76
N VAL A 219 -9.68 -9.96 -2.25
CA VAL A 219 -9.97 -8.68 -2.89
C VAL A 219 -8.66 -7.95 -3.17
N ILE A 220 -8.34 -7.75 -4.45
CA ILE A 220 -7.22 -6.91 -4.90
C ILE A 220 -7.73 -5.49 -5.06
N VAL A 221 -7.21 -4.54 -4.27
CA VAL A 221 -7.49 -3.12 -4.46
C VAL A 221 -6.43 -2.52 -5.38
N ALA A 222 -6.87 -1.92 -6.49
CA ALA A 222 -6.01 -1.30 -7.49
C ALA A 222 -6.40 0.16 -7.74
N ASP A 223 -5.41 1.03 -7.97
CA ASP A 223 -5.67 2.43 -8.37
C ASP A 223 -5.97 2.47 -9.87
N ILE A 224 -7.14 3.00 -10.23
CA ILE A 224 -7.62 2.99 -11.62
C ILE A 224 -6.76 3.83 -12.58
N ARG A 225 -5.90 4.71 -12.08
CA ARG A 225 -5.00 5.51 -12.93
C ARG A 225 -3.95 4.66 -13.63
N ASN A 226 -3.56 3.53 -13.02
CA ASN A 226 -2.66 2.56 -13.63
C ASN A 226 -2.93 1.14 -13.07
N PRO A 227 -4.07 0.52 -13.44
CA PRO A 227 -4.51 -0.72 -12.80
C PRO A 227 -3.54 -1.87 -13.07
N LEU A 228 -2.87 -1.90 -14.23
CA LEU A 228 -1.94 -2.97 -14.61
C LEU A 228 -0.69 -3.02 -13.73
N LEU A 229 -0.22 -1.87 -13.24
CA LEU A 229 0.85 -1.84 -12.25
C LEU A 229 0.39 -2.38 -10.89
N HIS A 230 -0.87 -2.18 -10.54
CA HIS A 230 -1.42 -2.51 -9.21
C HIS A 230 -2.01 -3.91 -9.11
N ILE A 231 -2.18 -4.62 -10.22
CA ILE A 231 -2.69 -5.99 -10.29
C ILE A 231 -1.54 -6.91 -10.75
N PRO A 232 -0.77 -7.50 -9.82
CA PRO A 232 0.33 -8.39 -10.18
C PRO A 232 -0.23 -9.68 -10.79
N PRO A 233 0.16 -10.04 -12.04
CA PRO A 233 -0.37 -11.25 -12.68
C PRO A 233 -0.04 -12.53 -11.91
N SER A 234 1.16 -12.62 -11.33
CA SER A 234 1.58 -13.76 -10.51
C SER A 234 0.66 -14.03 -9.31
N VAL A 235 0.12 -12.97 -8.71
CA VAL A 235 -0.84 -13.08 -7.59
C VAL A 235 -2.22 -13.51 -8.09
N TYR A 236 -2.67 -12.97 -9.22
CA TYR A 236 -3.92 -13.37 -9.86
C TYR A 236 -3.91 -14.86 -10.24
N ASP A 237 -2.84 -15.32 -10.90
CA ASP A 237 -2.69 -16.72 -11.32
C ASP A 237 -2.64 -17.65 -10.10
N TYR A 238 -1.88 -17.30 -9.06
CA TYR A 238 -1.82 -18.11 -7.84
C TYR A 238 -3.19 -18.25 -7.14
N ILE A 239 -3.94 -17.14 -7.00
CA ILE A 239 -5.25 -17.18 -6.32
C ILE A 239 -6.26 -17.99 -7.13
N THR A 240 -6.30 -17.79 -8.45
CA THR A 240 -7.33 -18.37 -9.30
C THR A 240 -7.02 -19.81 -9.72
N GLU A 241 -5.74 -20.16 -9.90
CA GLU A 241 -5.34 -21.48 -10.41
C GLU A 241 -4.88 -22.41 -9.29
N THR A 242 -4.09 -21.91 -8.34
CA THR A 242 -3.54 -22.73 -7.26
C THR A 242 -4.47 -22.79 -6.06
N LEU A 243 -4.93 -21.64 -5.55
CA LEU A 243 -5.84 -21.59 -4.41
C LEU A 243 -7.29 -21.86 -4.80
N GLN A 244 -7.66 -21.63 -6.06
CA GLN A 244 -9.02 -21.74 -6.61
C GLN A 244 -10.06 -20.98 -5.76
N ARG A 245 -9.69 -19.77 -5.31
CA ARG A 245 -10.55 -18.92 -4.48
C ARG A 245 -11.24 -17.84 -5.31
N PRO A 246 -12.48 -17.44 -4.95
CA PRO A 246 -13.12 -16.28 -5.56
C PRO A 246 -12.26 -15.02 -5.40
N LEU A 247 -12.02 -14.34 -6.53
CA LEU A 247 -11.20 -13.15 -6.62
C LEU A 247 -12.02 -11.97 -7.10
N MET A 248 -11.94 -10.87 -6.37
CA MET A 248 -12.49 -9.59 -6.78
C MET A 248 -11.36 -8.57 -6.97
N ILE A 249 -11.44 -7.78 -8.04
CA ILE A 249 -10.56 -6.64 -8.28
C ILE A 249 -11.38 -5.38 -8.07
N VAL A 250 -11.06 -4.64 -7.02
CA VAL A 250 -11.67 -3.34 -6.70
C VAL A 250 -10.83 -2.24 -7.31
N LEU A 251 -11.34 -1.64 -8.37
CA LEU A 251 -10.77 -0.48 -9.04
C LEU A 251 -11.18 0.78 -8.29
N ASN A 252 -10.25 1.27 -7.46
CA ASN A 252 -10.45 2.42 -6.59
C ASN A 252 -10.04 3.73 -7.30
N LYS A 253 -10.59 4.84 -6.79
CA LYS A 253 -10.33 6.23 -7.21
C LYS A 253 -10.84 6.52 -8.63
N ILE A 254 -11.98 5.92 -8.98
CA ILE A 254 -12.68 6.15 -10.25
C ILE A 254 -13.01 7.63 -10.49
N ASP A 255 -13.13 8.43 -9.41
CA ASP A 255 -13.33 9.88 -9.44
C ASP A 255 -12.15 10.67 -10.04
N LEU A 256 -10.97 10.05 -10.22
CA LEU A 256 -9.78 10.71 -10.76
C LEU A 256 -9.63 10.60 -12.28
N ILE A 257 -10.41 9.73 -12.96
CA ILE A 257 -10.31 9.51 -14.40
C ILE A 257 -11.65 9.68 -15.11
N PRO A 258 -11.69 10.15 -16.36
CA PRO A 258 -12.96 10.31 -17.09
C PRO A 258 -13.74 9.01 -17.20
N TRP A 259 -15.07 9.10 -17.24
CA TRP A 259 -15.96 7.93 -17.24
C TRP A 259 -15.76 7.02 -18.46
N GLU A 260 -15.49 7.61 -19.62
CA GLU A 260 -15.20 6.88 -20.86
C GLU A 260 -13.95 6.00 -20.71
N LEU A 261 -12.94 6.50 -19.99
CA LEU A 261 -11.74 5.75 -19.69
C LEU A 261 -12.02 4.64 -18.66
N THR A 262 -12.89 4.88 -17.69
CA THR A 262 -13.35 3.85 -16.74
C THR A 262 -14.02 2.67 -17.43
N ILE A 263 -14.90 2.93 -18.41
CA ILE A 263 -15.54 1.87 -19.23
C ILE A 263 -14.48 1.13 -20.04
N SER A 264 -13.58 1.86 -20.70
CA SER A 264 -12.51 1.25 -21.50
C SER A 264 -11.61 0.33 -20.66
N TRP A 265 -11.28 0.76 -19.43
CA TRP A 265 -10.54 -0.07 -18.47
C TRP A 265 -11.32 -1.32 -18.06
N ARG A 266 -12.63 -1.21 -17.83
CA ARG A 266 -13.47 -2.37 -17.50
C ARG A 266 -13.37 -3.42 -18.59
N ASP A 267 -13.63 -3.03 -19.83
CA ASP A 267 -13.75 -3.97 -20.94
C ASP A 267 -12.38 -4.65 -21.21
N PHE A 268 -11.30 -3.88 -21.11
CA PHE A 268 -9.93 -4.41 -21.21
C PHE A 268 -9.59 -5.38 -20.05
N LEU A 269 -9.86 -4.98 -18.80
CA LEU A 269 -9.51 -5.78 -17.62
C LEU A 269 -10.37 -7.03 -17.50
N SER A 270 -11.64 -6.99 -17.90
CA SER A 270 -12.52 -8.17 -17.96
C SER A 270 -11.98 -9.20 -18.94
N THR A 271 -11.40 -8.74 -20.05
CA THR A 271 -10.75 -9.62 -21.04
C THR A 271 -9.44 -10.17 -20.49
N ARG A 272 -8.64 -9.35 -19.78
CA ARG A 272 -7.32 -9.75 -19.25
C ARG A 272 -7.39 -10.66 -18.03
N PHE A 273 -8.41 -10.48 -17.18
CA PHE A 273 -8.59 -11.15 -15.90
C PHE A 273 -10.00 -11.78 -15.79
N PRO A 274 -10.35 -12.74 -16.67
CA PRO A 274 -11.73 -13.25 -16.81
C PRO A 274 -12.25 -14.01 -15.59
N LYS A 275 -11.37 -14.52 -14.72
CA LYS A 275 -11.75 -15.25 -13.50
C LYS A 275 -12.00 -14.33 -12.31
N ALA A 276 -11.74 -13.03 -12.44
CA ALA A 276 -11.95 -12.06 -11.37
C ALA A 276 -13.21 -11.22 -11.61
N GLN A 277 -13.97 -10.98 -10.54
CA GLN A 277 -15.06 -10.01 -10.56
C GLN A 277 -14.49 -8.59 -10.48
N LEU A 278 -14.86 -7.70 -11.40
CA LEU A 278 -14.47 -6.30 -11.34
C LEU A 278 -15.51 -5.47 -10.59
N LEU A 279 -15.06 -4.62 -9.68
CA LEU A 279 -15.91 -3.68 -8.96
C LEU A 279 -15.28 -2.29 -8.93
N PHE A 280 -16.09 -1.27 -9.20
CA PHE A 280 -15.67 0.12 -9.11
C PHE A 280 -15.94 0.69 -7.73
N PHE A 281 -14.97 1.45 -7.20
CA PHE A 281 -15.07 2.05 -5.89
C PHE A 281 -14.56 3.50 -5.90
N SER A 282 -15.31 4.40 -5.27
CA SER A 282 -14.84 5.72 -4.88
C SER A 282 -15.16 5.97 -3.42
N SER A 283 -14.25 6.68 -2.75
CA SER A 283 -14.49 7.17 -1.38
C SER A 283 -15.17 8.56 -1.35
N ARG A 284 -15.49 9.14 -2.50
CA ARG A 284 -16.05 10.50 -2.62
C ARG A 284 -17.32 10.48 -3.47
N SER A 285 -18.40 11.04 -2.94
CA SER A 285 -19.66 11.22 -3.68
C SER A 285 -19.55 12.33 -4.73
N GLN A 286 -18.67 13.32 -4.54
CA GLN A 286 -18.42 14.38 -5.51
C GLN A 286 -17.20 14.06 -6.34
N SER A 287 -17.39 13.98 -7.66
CA SER A 287 -16.31 13.74 -8.60
C SER A 287 -15.49 15.02 -8.84
N ILE A 288 -14.23 14.84 -9.22
CA ILE A 288 -13.36 15.94 -9.66
C ILE A 288 -13.76 16.43 -11.06
N HIS A 289 -14.44 15.59 -11.84
CA HIS A 289 -14.89 15.91 -13.20
C HIS A 289 -15.96 16.98 -13.24
N ASP A 290 -16.82 17.02 -12.22
CA ASP A 290 -17.83 18.06 -12.09
C ASP A 290 -17.22 19.44 -11.79
N GLN A 291 -15.92 19.50 -11.48
CA GLN A 291 -15.19 20.72 -11.21
C GLN A 291 -14.41 21.19 -12.45
N VAL A 292 -14.85 22.32 -12.99
CA VAL A 292 -14.25 22.95 -14.19
C VAL A 292 -12.93 23.64 -13.86
N ASP A 293 -12.75 24.14 -12.63
CA ASP A 293 -11.59 24.91 -12.21
C ASP A 293 -10.64 24.14 -11.26
N LEU A 294 -9.35 24.46 -11.34
CA LEU A 294 -8.31 23.84 -10.49
C LEU A 294 -8.55 24.08 -8.98
N ALA A 295 -9.17 25.20 -8.60
CA ALA A 295 -9.45 25.49 -7.20
C ALA A 295 -10.61 24.62 -6.68
N GLY A 296 -11.69 24.45 -7.46
CA GLY A 296 -12.75 23.47 -7.20
C GLY A 296 -12.21 22.04 -7.06
N ARG A 297 -11.35 21.61 -7.99
CA ARG A 297 -10.69 20.28 -7.92
C ARG A 297 -9.84 20.11 -6.67
N ARG A 298 -9.03 21.11 -6.32
CA ARG A 298 -8.22 21.10 -5.09
C ARG A 298 -9.09 21.09 -3.85
N LYS A 299 -10.22 21.80 -3.85
CA LYS A 299 -11.19 21.82 -2.76
C LYS A 299 -11.74 20.41 -2.53
N VAL A 300 -12.28 19.76 -3.56
CA VAL A 300 -12.78 18.39 -3.49
C VAL A 300 -11.69 17.46 -2.95
N LEU A 301 -10.47 17.51 -3.49
CA LEU A 301 -9.35 16.68 -3.01
C LEU A 301 -8.96 16.96 -1.55
N SER A 302 -9.06 18.22 -1.10
CA SER A 302 -8.75 18.64 0.27
C SER A 302 -9.82 18.29 1.30
N GLU A 303 -11.05 18.02 0.85
CA GLU A 303 -12.13 17.61 1.74
C GLU A 303 -11.79 16.26 2.37
N LYS A 304 -11.88 16.21 3.70
CA LYS A 304 -11.70 14.98 4.46
C LYS A 304 -12.80 14.00 4.07
N LEU A 305 -12.40 12.76 3.80
CA LEU A 305 -13.30 11.63 3.58
C LEU A 305 -14.29 11.55 4.75
N LYS A 306 -15.58 11.65 4.45
CA LYS A 306 -16.65 11.51 5.44
C LYS A 306 -17.04 10.05 5.51
N VAL A 307 -17.19 9.54 6.72
CA VAL A 307 -17.79 8.23 6.97
C VAL A 307 -19.26 8.30 6.53
N GLY A 308 -19.74 7.27 5.84
CA GLY A 308 -21.11 7.25 5.30
C GLY A 308 -21.32 8.02 4.00
N ASP A 309 -20.25 8.31 3.25
CA ASP A 309 -20.35 8.83 1.89
C ASP A 309 -21.10 7.81 0.99
N VAL A 310 -22.06 8.28 0.17
CA VAL A 310 -23.01 7.41 -0.54
C VAL A 310 -22.29 6.46 -1.50
N SER A 311 -21.30 6.97 -2.25
CA SER A 311 -20.51 6.15 -3.18
C SER A 311 -19.66 5.12 -2.44
N ALA A 312 -19.13 5.47 -1.27
CA ALA A 312 -18.36 4.54 -0.44
C ALA A 312 -19.24 3.43 0.15
N VAL A 313 -20.47 3.78 0.57
CA VAL A 313 -21.48 2.83 1.08
C VAL A 313 -21.92 1.86 -0.02
N GLN A 314 -22.25 2.36 -1.21
CA GLN A 314 -22.60 1.51 -2.35
C GLN A 314 -21.45 0.58 -2.75
N GLY A 315 -20.23 1.10 -2.81
CA GLY A 315 -19.04 0.30 -3.09
C GLY A 315 -18.80 -0.79 -2.03
N ALA A 316 -19.00 -0.47 -0.75
CA ALA A 316 -18.89 -1.42 0.36
C ALA A 316 -19.95 -2.54 0.26
N ILE A 317 -21.21 -2.19 -0.01
CA ILE A 317 -22.29 -3.16 -0.25
C ILE A 317 -21.92 -4.06 -1.43
N GLY A 318 -21.46 -3.50 -2.54
CA GLY A 318 -21.08 -4.27 -3.73
C GLY A 318 -19.93 -5.26 -3.45
N ILE A 319 -18.95 -4.88 -2.62
CA ILE A 319 -17.87 -5.80 -2.21
C ILE A 319 -18.45 -6.97 -1.41
N LEU A 320 -19.33 -6.72 -0.43
CA LEU A 320 -19.96 -7.78 0.35
C LEU A 320 -20.80 -8.71 -0.53
N VAL A 321 -21.56 -8.15 -1.46
CA VAL A 321 -22.39 -8.92 -2.41
C VAL A 321 -21.53 -9.81 -3.30
N GLY A 322 -20.45 -9.27 -3.88
CA GLY A 322 -19.53 -10.09 -4.67
C GLY A 322 -18.71 -11.10 -3.85
N CYS A 323 -18.67 -10.97 -2.52
CA CYS A 323 -18.17 -12.00 -1.61
C CYS A 323 -19.24 -13.02 -1.18
N GLY A 324 -20.42 -13.05 -1.84
CA GLY A 324 -21.47 -14.03 -1.61
C GLY A 324 -22.46 -13.68 -0.49
N ILE A 325 -22.46 -12.45 0.03
CA ILE A 325 -23.42 -12.01 1.05
C ILE A 325 -24.69 -11.50 0.33
N PRO A 326 -25.91 -11.94 0.72
CA PRO A 326 -27.14 -11.44 0.10
C PRO A 326 -27.26 -9.91 0.16
N ALA A 327 -27.82 -9.30 -0.88
CA ALA A 327 -27.86 -7.84 -1.01
C ALA A 327 -28.56 -7.13 0.16
N GLU A 328 -29.70 -7.65 0.63
CA GLU A 328 -30.40 -7.10 1.80
C GLU A 328 -29.54 -7.20 3.06
N ARG A 329 -28.94 -8.38 3.29
CA ARG A 329 -28.05 -8.58 4.44
C ARG A 329 -26.81 -7.69 4.38
N ALA A 330 -26.23 -7.49 3.20
CA ALA A 330 -25.10 -6.59 3.01
C ALA A 330 -25.46 -5.14 3.35
N ARG A 331 -26.66 -4.68 2.96
CA ARG A 331 -27.17 -3.35 3.33
C ARG A 331 -27.37 -3.25 4.84
N GLU A 332 -28.03 -4.22 5.46
CA GLU A 332 -28.22 -4.25 6.92
C GLU A 332 -26.89 -4.17 7.67
N ILE A 333 -25.89 -4.95 7.26
CA ILE A 333 -24.56 -4.93 7.87
C ILE A 333 -23.95 -3.53 7.78
N ILE A 334 -23.93 -2.92 6.59
CA ILE A 334 -23.32 -1.59 6.43
C ILE A 334 -24.09 -0.51 7.19
N TYR A 335 -25.42 -0.50 7.13
CA TYR A 335 -26.24 0.49 7.83
C TYR A 335 -26.23 0.31 9.35
N SER A 336 -26.26 -0.92 9.87
CA SER A 336 -26.16 -1.17 11.31
C SER A 336 -24.82 -0.67 11.89
N VAL A 337 -23.74 -0.81 11.13
CA VAL A 337 -22.42 -0.32 11.55
C VAL A 337 -22.31 1.21 11.46
N LEU A 338 -23.04 1.85 10.54
CA LEU A 338 -23.17 3.31 10.47
C LEU A 338 -24.03 3.90 11.61
N GLU A 339 -25.06 3.18 12.06
CA GLU A 339 -25.98 3.63 13.12
C GLU A 339 -25.41 3.45 14.54
N GLY A 340 -24.58 2.43 14.77
CA GLY A 340 -23.98 2.14 16.08
C GLY A 340 -23.02 3.21 16.63
N ASP A 341 -22.66 4.21 15.82
CA ASP A 341 -21.75 5.31 16.22
C ASP A 341 -22.48 6.50 16.90
N ASP A 342 -23.82 6.58 16.88
CA ASP A 342 -24.55 7.70 17.52
C ASP A 342 -24.82 7.49 19.03
N GLU A 343 -24.61 6.29 19.59
CA GLU A 343 -24.91 5.99 21.02
C GLU A 343 -23.72 6.16 21.98
N GLU A 344 -22.47 6.21 21.50
CA GLU A 344 -21.29 6.27 22.40
C GLU A 344 -20.86 7.68 22.85
N ASP A 345 -21.44 8.76 22.30
CA ASP A 345 -21.05 10.15 22.62
C ASP A 345 -21.98 10.87 23.62
N ASP A 346 -23.03 10.20 24.13
CA ASP A 346 -24.05 10.80 25.01
C ASP A 346 -23.71 10.80 26.52
N ASN A 347 -22.52 10.32 26.91
CA ASN A 347 -22.13 10.22 28.33
C ASN A 347 -21.15 11.32 28.81
N ALA A 348 -21.28 12.54 28.28
CA ALA A 348 -20.57 13.72 28.75
C ALA A 348 -21.52 14.69 29.48
N GLY A 349 -21.61 14.51 30.81
CA GLY A 349 -21.78 15.56 31.82
C GLY A 349 -22.83 16.65 31.58
N THR A 350 -23.93 16.53 32.30
CA THR A 350 -24.93 17.58 32.53
C THR A 350 -24.33 18.88 33.07
N HIS A 351 -24.21 19.93 32.24
CA HIS A 351 -24.36 21.32 32.70
C HIS A 351 -24.98 22.20 31.62
N ALA A 352 -26.13 22.79 31.96
CA ALA A 352 -26.99 23.56 31.09
C ALA A 352 -26.50 25.01 30.94
N THR A 353 -26.12 25.42 29.73
CA THR A 353 -26.17 26.82 29.29
C THR A 353 -26.63 26.92 27.82
N ASN A 354 -27.53 27.86 27.54
CA ASN A 354 -28.11 28.07 26.21
C ASN A 354 -27.13 28.82 25.30
N THR A 355 -26.34 28.09 24.50
CA THR A 355 -25.39 28.63 23.50
C THR A 355 -25.83 28.37 22.04
N PRO A 356 -25.24 29.08 21.05
CA PRO A 356 -25.57 28.99 19.61
C PRO A 356 -25.53 27.56 19.02
N ALA A 357 -24.79 26.66 19.68
CA ALA A 357 -24.73 25.23 19.38
C ALA A 357 -26.10 24.55 19.40
N ARG A 358 -27.05 25.00 20.24
CA ARG A 358 -28.41 24.43 20.33
C ARG A 358 -29.27 24.81 19.12
N ARG A 359 -29.00 25.97 18.49
CA ARG A 359 -29.71 26.45 17.29
C ARG A 359 -29.22 25.71 16.03
N ASN A 360 -27.92 25.41 15.96
CA ASN A 360 -27.38 24.48 14.96
C ASN A 360 -27.84 23.04 15.19
N ARG A 361 -27.91 22.54 16.44
CA ARG A 361 -28.48 21.22 16.76
C ARG A 361 -29.96 21.10 16.38
N ARG A 362 -30.77 22.16 16.54
CA ARG A 362 -32.18 22.16 16.08
C ARG A 362 -32.30 22.20 14.56
N LYS A 363 -31.41 22.91 13.86
CA LYS A 363 -31.35 22.88 12.39
C LYS A 363 -30.93 21.50 11.87
N ILE A 364 -29.88 20.90 12.45
CA ILE A 364 -29.43 19.55 12.10
C ILE A 364 -30.49 18.50 12.45
N LYS A 365 -31.15 18.61 13.61
CA LYS A 365 -32.23 17.70 14.01
C LYS A 365 -33.49 17.87 13.14
N ALA A 366 -33.79 19.09 12.67
CA ALA A 366 -34.87 19.34 11.71
C ALA A 366 -34.52 18.84 10.30
N GLU A 367 -33.27 18.97 9.83
CA GLU A 367 -32.81 18.35 8.58
C GLU A 367 -32.73 16.82 8.67
N LYS A 368 -32.29 16.26 9.81
CA LYS A 368 -32.22 14.80 10.07
C LYS A 368 -33.62 14.19 10.22
N ALA A 369 -34.58 14.91 10.84
CA ALA A 369 -35.99 14.53 10.87
C ALA A 369 -36.66 14.63 9.48
N LYS A 370 -36.28 15.63 8.68
CA LYS A 370 -36.75 15.76 7.29
C LYS A 370 -36.17 14.68 6.38
N LYS A 371 -34.92 14.26 6.59
CA LYS A 371 -34.30 13.10 5.91
C LYS A 371 -34.84 11.75 6.39
N ALA A 372 -35.13 11.62 7.68
CA ALA A 372 -35.76 10.42 8.24
C ALA A 372 -37.21 10.25 7.77
N SER A 373 -37.99 11.34 7.65
CA SER A 373 -39.34 11.29 7.08
C SER A 373 -39.36 10.98 5.58
N ILE A 374 -38.27 11.31 4.86
CA ILE A 374 -38.04 10.90 3.48
C ILE A 374 -37.68 9.40 3.41
N ALA A 375 -36.88 8.89 4.35
CA ALA A 375 -36.51 7.47 4.43
C ALA A 375 -37.69 6.52 4.76
N THR A 376 -38.77 7.02 5.37
CA THR A 376 -39.97 6.21 5.67
C THR A 376 -41.07 6.30 4.59
N SER A 377 -40.85 7.02 3.50
CA SER A 377 -41.87 7.19 2.44
C SER A 377 -41.36 7.09 1.00
N LEU A 378 -40.13 6.63 0.78
CA LEU A 378 -39.65 6.36 -0.57
C LEU A 378 -39.91 4.90 -0.94
N ASN A 379 -40.95 4.76 -1.76
CA ASN A 379 -41.14 3.62 -2.65
C ASN A 379 -39.84 3.24 -3.35
N GLU A 380 -39.74 1.94 -3.58
CA GLU A 380 -38.72 1.25 -4.36
C GLU A 380 -38.40 1.99 -5.67
N ASP A 381 -37.12 1.92 -6.05
CA ASP A 381 -36.55 2.27 -7.36
C ASP A 381 -36.08 3.72 -7.60
N VAL A 382 -34.86 4.01 -7.14
CA VAL A 382 -34.05 5.18 -7.54
C VAL A 382 -33.11 4.79 -8.68
N CYS A 383 -32.92 5.67 -9.66
CA CYS A 383 -31.96 5.47 -10.75
C CYS A 383 -30.50 5.56 -10.24
N ASP A 384 -29.72 4.50 -10.43
CA ASP A 384 -28.31 4.39 -10.06
C ASP A 384 -27.41 5.41 -10.80
N TYR A 385 -27.89 5.99 -11.90
CA TYR A 385 -27.14 6.95 -12.71
C TYR A 385 -27.45 8.41 -12.38
N CYS A 386 -28.73 8.81 -12.32
CA CYS A 386 -29.11 10.21 -12.14
C CYS A 386 -29.70 10.54 -10.75
N GLY A 387 -29.97 9.53 -9.93
CA GLY A 387 -30.53 9.71 -8.59
C GLY A 387 -31.95 10.28 -8.54
N GLN A 388 -32.68 10.31 -9.66
CA GLN A 388 -34.07 10.80 -9.70
C GLN A 388 -35.08 9.72 -9.30
N GLU A 389 -36.14 10.15 -8.62
CA GLU A 389 -37.30 9.35 -8.18
C GLU A 389 -38.28 9.12 -9.34
N GLU A 390 -37.84 8.46 -10.40
CA GLU A 390 -38.70 8.05 -11.52
C GLU A 390 -38.68 6.53 -11.70
N PRO A 391 -39.80 5.91 -12.13
CA PRO A 391 -39.92 4.45 -12.22
C PRO A 391 -38.83 3.84 -13.13
N VAL A 392 -38.19 2.78 -12.62
CA VAL A 392 -37.09 2.07 -13.26
C VAL A 392 -37.60 1.12 -14.35
N ALA A 393 -36.89 1.08 -15.48
CA ALA A 393 -37.27 0.30 -16.65
C ALA A 393 -36.17 -0.72 -17.01
N LEU A 394 -36.52 -2.02 -17.09
CA LEU A 394 -35.63 -3.09 -17.56
C LEU A 394 -35.92 -3.40 -19.04
N CYS A 395 -34.86 -3.55 -19.85
CA CYS A 395 -34.98 -3.97 -21.24
C CYS A 395 -35.02 -5.50 -21.32
N ALA A 396 -36.14 -6.07 -21.79
CA ALA A 396 -36.36 -7.52 -21.83
C ALA A 396 -35.37 -8.29 -22.73
N GLU A 397 -34.76 -7.61 -23.72
CA GLU A 397 -33.84 -8.23 -24.69
C GLU A 397 -32.36 -8.05 -24.32
N CYS A 398 -32.03 -7.21 -23.33
CA CYS A 398 -30.65 -6.95 -22.87
C CYS A 398 -30.31 -7.67 -21.55
N SER A 399 -31.01 -8.76 -21.24
CA SER A 399 -30.97 -9.54 -19.99
C SER A 399 -29.56 -9.88 -19.46
N ASP A 400 -28.55 -9.91 -20.33
CA ASP A 400 -27.21 -10.41 -19.98
C ASP A 400 -26.15 -9.31 -19.81
N LEU A 401 -26.40 -8.05 -20.23
CA LEU A 401 -25.42 -6.96 -20.13
C LEU A 401 -25.68 -5.92 -19.03
N PHE A 402 -26.91 -5.85 -18.47
CA PHE A 402 -27.32 -4.78 -17.55
C PHE A 402 -28.09 -5.27 -16.32
N ARG A 403 -27.86 -6.52 -15.89
CA ARG A 403 -28.62 -7.13 -14.80
C ARG A 403 -28.39 -6.44 -13.43
N ASP A 404 -27.33 -5.64 -13.30
CA ASP A 404 -26.87 -5.06 -12.04
C ASP A 404 -26.99 -3.52 -11.93
N VAL A 405 -27.65 -2.83 -12.87
CA VAL A 405 -27.81 -1.36 -12.84
C VAL A 405 -29.27 -0.93 -13.06
N LYS A 406 -29.85 -0.22 -12.09
CA LYS A 406 -31.21 0.33 -12.15
C LYS A 406 -31.19 1.71 -12.82
N LEU A 407 -31.79 1.84 -14.01
CA LEU A 407 -31.87 3.11 -14.75
C LEU A 407 -33.33 3.60 -14.87
N CYS A 408 -33.56 4.92 -14.70
CA CYS A 408 -34.87 5.52 -14.99
C CYS A 408 -35.15 5.53 -16.51
N ALA A 409 -36.41 5.72 -16.88
CA ALA A 409 -36.84 5.75 -18.29
C ALA A 409 -36.10 6.79 -19.16
N GLY A 410 -35.67 7.92 -18.59
CA GLY A 410 -34.86 8.94 -19.27
C GLY A 410 -33.43 8.44 -19.55
N CYS A 411 -32.74 7.94 -18.53
CA CYS A 411 -31.37 7.41 -18.67
C CYS A 411 -31.33 6.15 -19.53
N ASN A 412 -32.37 5.32 -19.50
CA ASN A 412 -32.51 4.15 -20.36
C ASN A 412 -32.64 4.57 -21.84
N LYS A 413 -33.40 5.63 -22.15
CA LYS A 413 -33.50 6.19 -23.52
C LYS A 413 -32.18 6.76 -24.04
N ASP A 414 -31.39 7.40 -23.17
CA ASP A 414 -30.08 7.95 -23.56
C ASP A 414 -29.04 6.85 -23.81
N VAL A 415 -29.03 5.80 -22.99
CA VAL A 415 -28.16 4.62 -23.19
C VAL A 415 -28.55 3.85 -24.47
N HIS A 416 -29.84 3.83 -24.84
CA HIS A 416 -30.35 3.09 -26.00
C HIS A 416 -30.75 3.98 -27.20
N LYS A 417 -30.20 5.19 -27.32
CA LYS A 417 -30.55 6.19 -28.37
C LYS A 417 -30.45 5.68 -29.81
N HIS A 418 -29.72 4.58 -30.02
CA HIS A 418 -29.44 3.98 -31.33
C HIS A 418 -30.26 2.72 -31.65
N VAL A 419 -31.14 2.23 -30.76
CA VAL A 419 -31.92 0.99 -31.00
C VAL A 419 -33.34 1.10 -30.42
N LYS A 420 -34.38 0.70 -31.17
CA LYS A 420 -35.79 0.70 -30.71
C LYS A 420 -36.14 -0.62 -30.03
N HIS A 421 -36.20 -0.66 -28.70
CA HIS A 421 -36.68 -1.82 -27.93
C HIS A 421 -37.92 -1.52 -27.09
N LYS A 422 -38.67 -2.57 -26.74
CA LYS A 422 -39.95 -2.50 -26.00
C LYS A 422 -39.70 -2.64 -24.49
N ILE A 423 -40.16 -1.66 -23.72
CA ILE A 423 -40.00 -1.60 -22.25
C ILE A 423 -41.18 -2.31 -21.56
N VAL A 424 -40.90 -3.07 -20.49
CA VAL A 424 -41.92 -3.74 -19.65
C VAL A 424 -41.64 -3.44 -18.17
N MET A 425 -42.69 -3.21 -17.39
CA MET A 425 -42.63 -2.97 -15.93
C MET A 425 -42.77 -4.32 -15.19
N LEU A 426 -42.00 -4.55 -14.11
CA LEU A 426 -42.06 -5.77 -13.31
C LEU A 426 -42.66 -5.51 -11.92
N ASP A 427 -43.56 -6.40 -11.48
CA ASP A 427 -43.99 -6.57 -10.09
C ASP A 427 -43.28 -7.79 -9.49
N VAL A 428 -42.67 -7.69 -8.30
CA VAL A 428 -42.09 -8.85 -7.61
C VAL A 428 -42.49 -8.87 -6.13
N LYS A 429 -43.14 -9.95 -5.70
CA LYS A 429 -43.42 -10.27 -4.30
C LYS A 429 -42.29 -11.11 -3.71
N ALA A 430 -41.85 -10.78 -2.50
CA ALA A 430 -40.88 -11.54 -1.71
C ALA A 430 -41.51 -12.75 -0.96
N LYS A 431 -40.70 -13.80 -0.74
CA LYS A 431 -40.94 -14.88 0.24
C LYS A 431 -39.72 -15.02 1.14
N GLU A 432 -39.96 -15.13 2.43
CA GLU A 432 -38.98 -15.36 3.51
C GLU A 432 -38.77 -16.87 3.75
N GLU A 433 -37.56 -17.27 4.16
CA GLU A 433 -37.30 -18.53 4.89
C GLU A 433 -36.22 -18.35 5.97
N GLU A 434 -36.33 -19.19 7.02
CA GLU A 434 -35.88 -19.00 8.40
C GLU A 434 -34.44 -19.46 8.75
N ASN A 435 -33.91 -18.81 9.80
CA ASN A 435 -32.88 -19.15 10.80
C ASN A 435 -31.95 -20.38 10.64
N ALA A 436 -30.64 -20.13 10.82
CA ALA A 436 -29.63 -21.11 11.23
C ALA A 436 -28.68 -20.55 12.32
N GLU A 437 -28.26 -21.40 13.26
CA GLU A 437 -27.44 -21.12 14.45
C GLU A 437 -26.04 -20.50 14.15
N PRO A 438 -25.42 -19.75 15.09
CA PRO A 438 -24.18 -19.04 14.83
C PRO A 438 -22.97 -20.00 14.83
N ALA A 439 -22.57 -20.43 13.64
CA ALA A 439 -21.27 -21.06 13.41
C ALA A 439 -20.18 -19.99 13.19
N LYS A 440 -18.90 -20.40 13.33
CA LYS A 440 -17.68 -19.62 13.03
C LYS A 440 -17.86 -18.71 11.79
N PRO A 441 -17.21 -17.53 11.72
CA PRO A 441 -17.42 -16.56 10.65
C PRO A 441 -17.31 -17.24 9.28
N VAL A 442 -18.43 -17.29 8.55
CA VAL A 442 -18.58 -18.07 7.31
C VAL A 442 -17.75 -17.45 6.18
N THR A 443 -17.52 -16.13 6.21
CA THR A 443 -16.81 -15.41 5.16
C THR A 443 -15.65 -14.58 5.72
N THR A 444 -14.42 -14.94 5.32
CA THR A 444 -13.22 -14.11 5.56
C THR A 444 -12.77 -13.47 4.25
N ILE A 445 -12.75 -12.14 4.20
CA ILE A 445 -12.37 -11.32 3.04
C ILE A 445 -10.95 -10.80 3.23
N GLY A 446 -10.02 -11.22 2.39
CA GLY A 446 -8.63 -10.78 2.40
C GLY A 446 -8.40 -9.58 1.51
N LEU A 447 -8.06 -8.42 2.08
CA LEU A 447 -7.70 -7.23 1.32
C LEU A 447 -6.20 -7.24 0.99
N ILE A 448 -5.87 -7.27 -0.29
CA ILE A 448 -4.49 -7.21 -0.80
C ILE A 448 -4.32 -6.06 -1.80
N GLY A 449 -3.08 -5.61 -1.98
CA GLY A 449 -2.76 -4.56 -2.95
C GLY A 449 -1.59 -3.68 -2.54
N HIS A 450 -1.11 -2.91 -3.49
CA HIS A 450 0.00 -1.97 -3.34
C HIS A 450 -0.22 -0.91 -2.24
N PRO A 451 0.83 -0.29 -1.68
CA PRO A 451 0.69 0.90 -0.83
C PRO A 451 -0.12 2.01 -1.54
N ASN A 452 -0.82 2.84 -0.76
CA ASN A 452 -1.52 4.04 -1.24
C ASN A 452 -2.63 3.85 -2.30
N VAL A 453 -2.95 2.63 -2.73
CA VAL A 453 -4.12 2.33 -3.59
C VAL A 453 -5.45 2.58 -2.91
N GLY A 454 -5.46 2.71 -1.57
CA GLY A 454 -6.66 2.99 -0.76
C GLY A 454 -7.31 1.79 -0.09
N LYS A 455 -6.57 0.70 0.15
CA LYS A 455 -7.02 -0.46 0.94
C LYS A 455 -7.69 -0.05 2.26
N SER A 456 -7.02 0.78 3.06
CA SER A 456 -7.56 1.25 4.34
C SER A 456 -8.79 2.15 4.20
N SER A 457 -8.95 2.84 3.07
CA SER A 457 -10.17 3.60 2.78
C SER A 457 -11.35 2.68 2.46
N VAL A 458 -11.11 1.63 1.65
CA VAL A 458 -12.09 0.56 1.39
C VAL A 458 -12.47 -0.14 2.69
N LEU A 459 -11.49 -0.44 3.53
CA LEU A 459 -11.70 -1.05 4.84
C LEU A 459 -12.59 -0.19 5.75
N ASN A 460 -12.32 1.12 5.84
CA ASN A 460 -13.14 2.02 6.64
C ASN A 460 -14.57 2.17 6.09
N ALA A 461 -14.75 2.07 4.77
CA ALA A 461 -16.08 2.06 4.16
C ALA A 461 -16.84 0.77 4.47
N LEU A 462 -16.18 -0.38 4.37
CA LEU A 462 -16.74 -1.69 4.76
C LEU A 462 -17.06 -1.76 6.25
N ALA A 463 -16.22 -1.13 7.07
CA ALA A 463 -16.42 -1.10 8.50
C ALA A 463 -17.38 -0.01 8.96
N GLY A 464 -18.00 0.77 8.06
CA GLY A 464 -18.94 1.84 8.41
C GLY A 464 -18.42 2.96 9.33
N LYS A 465 -17.16 2.87 9.78
CA LYS A 465 -16.51 3.79 10.72
C LYS A 465 -15.02 3.90 10.45
N LYS A 466 -14.42 4.94 11.01
CA LYS A 466 -12.97 5.14 10.91
C LYS A 466 -12.23 4.21 11.87
N LEU A 467 -12.08 2.93 11.50
CA LEU A 467 -11.34 1.93 12.26
C LEU A 467 -9.84 2.10 12.14
N VAL A 468 -9.35 2.33 10.93
CA VAL A 468 -7.92 2.37 10.62
C VAL A 468 -7.56 3.77 10.15
N SER A 469 -6.45 4.30 10.70
CA SER A 469 -5.91 5.57 10.23
C SER A 469 -5.44 5.43 8.79
N VAL A 470 -5.72 6.43 7.95
CA VAL A 470 -5.27 6.46 6.55
C VAL A 470 -4.13 7.48 6.45
N SER A 471 -3.09 7.13 5.71
CA SER A 471 -1.97 8.03 5.39
C SER A 471 -1.69 8.04 3.90
N HIS A 472 -1.16 9.16 3.40
CA HIS A 472 -0.60 9.27 2.06
C HIS A 472 0.81 8.68 1.94
N THR A 473 1.44 8.30 3.06
CA THR A 473 2.76 7.68 3.07
C THR A 473 2.67 6.15 3.03
N PRO A 474 3.46 5.47 2.18
CA PRO A 474 3.57 4.01 2.19
C PRO A 474 4.00 3.45 3.55
N GLY A 475 3.66 2.19 3.82
CA GLY A 475 4.06 1.50 5.05
C GLY A 475 3.28 1.90 6.31
N HIS A 476 2.09 2.48 6.14
CA HIS A 476 1.21 2.89 7.24
C HIS A 476 0.55 1.69 7.93
N THR A 477 -0.07 0.79 7.18
CA THR A 477 -0.49 -0.52 7.67
C THR A 477 0.73 -1.43 7.77
N LYS A 478 1.11 -1.79 9.00
CA LYS A 478 2.33 -2.57 9.28
C LYS A 478 2.07 -4.02 9.67
N ARG A 479 0.85 -4.35 10.11
CA ARG A 479 0.50 -5.68 10.60
C ARG A 479 -0.81 -6.11 9.98
N LEU A 480 -0.95 -7.42 9.80
CA LEU A 480 -2.23 -8.03 9.54
C LEU A 480 -3.21 -7.64 10.63
N GLN A 481 -4.39 -7.18 10.23
CA GLN A 481 -5.51 -6.89 11.13
C GLN A 481 -6.69 -7.76 10.75
N THR A 482 -7.39 -8.29 11.75
CA THR A 482 -8.60 -9.09 11.59
C THR A 482 -9.74 -8.30 12.18
N ILE A 483 -10.66 -7.84 11.34
CA ILE A 483 -11.75 -6.92 11.69
C ILE A 483 -13.07 -7.61 11.42
N PHE A 484 -13.90 -7.76 12.43
CA PHE A 484 -15.25 -8.29 12.28
C PHE A 484 -16.19 -7.12 11.94
N VAL A 485 -16.85 -7.20 10.78
CA VAL A 485 -17.90 -6.24 10.38
C VAL A 485 -19.28 -6.77 10.80
N ALA A 486 -19.44 -8.10 10.76
CA ALA A 486 -20.57 -8.82 11.29
C ALA A 486 -20.08 -10.13 11.95
N PRO A 487 -20.86 -10.79 12.82
CA PRO A 487 -20.49 -12.09 13.40
C PRO A 487 -20.05 -13.12 12.34
N GLU A 488 -20.67 -13.07 11.17
CA GLU A 488 -20.46 -13.95 10.03
C GLU A 488 -19.42 -13.44 9.00
N VAL A 489 -19.00 -12.16 9.09
CA VAL A 489 -18.11 -11.51 8.12
C VAL A 489 -16.88 -10.92 8.78
N CYS A 490 -15.72 -11.43 8.38
CA CYS A 490 -14.42 -10.97 8.83
C CYS A 490 -13.59 -10.40 7.68
N ILE A 491 -12.92 -9.28 7.90
CA ILE A 491 -11.96 -8.69 6.98
C ILE A 491 -10.53 -8.89 7.51
N ALA A 492 -9.64 -9.40 6.65
CA ALA A 492 -8.22 -9.51 6.89
C ALA A 492 -7.46 -8.46 6.07
N ASP A 493 -6.95 -7.40 6.72
CA ASP A 493 -6.20 -6.34 6.06
C ASP A 493 -4.70 -6.69 5.98
N CYS A 494 -4.15 -6.70 4.77
CA CYS A 494 -2.72 -6.93 4.50
C CYS A 494 -1.94 -5.60 4.48
N PRO A 495 -0.71 -5.54 5.02
CA PRO A 495 0.18 -4.41 4.75
C PRO A 495 0.36 -4.21 3.23
N GLY A 496 0.59 -2.96 2.82
CA GLY A 496 0.87 -2.66 1.43
C GLY A 496 2.22 -3.23 1.01
N LEU A 497 2.20 -4.06 -0.03
CA LEU A 497 3.38 -4.77 -0.54
C LEU A 497 3.68 -4.28 -1.95
N VAL A 498 4.96 -4.16 -2.31
CA VAL A 498 5.38 -3.84 -3.68
C VAL A 498 6.07 -5.05 -4.28
N PHE A 499 5.53 -5.54 -5.41
CA PHE A 499 6.00 -6.72 -6.11
C PHE A 499 7.17 -6.39 -7.06
N PRO A 500 8.06 -7.35 -7.34
CA PRO A 500 9.14 -7.14 -8.29
C PRO A 500 8.62 -7.14 -9.73
N PHE A 501 9.08 -6.17 -10.52
CA PHE A 501 8.80 -6.00 -11.93
C PHE A 501 10.07 -5.57 -12.64
N VAL A 502 10.27 -6.04 -13.87
CA VAL A 502 11.34 -5.58 -14.76
C VAL A 502 10.79 -4.54 -15.72
N GLY A 503 11.59 -3.52 -16.00
CA GLY A 503 11.26 -2.49 -16.97
C GLY A 503 10.25 -1.45 -16.49
N ILE A 504 9.82 -1.50 -15.21
CA ILE A 504 9.09 -0.40 -14.57
C ILE A 504 10.10 0.60 -14.02
N PRO A 505 10.13 1.83 -14.54
CA PRO A 505 11.04 2.85 -14.03
C PRO A 505 10.70 3.20 -12.57
N LYS A 506 11.74 3.45 -11.76
CA LYS A 506 11.59 3.81 -10.33
C LYS A 506 10.71 5.06 -10.14
N HIS A 507 10.85 6.04 -11.02
CA HIS A 507 10.03 7.26 -10.98
C HIS A 507 8.52 6.99 -11.15
N MET A 508 8.13 5.93 -11.86
CA MET A 508 6.71 5.55 -11.96
C MET A 508 6.16 5.11 -10.60
N GLN A 509 6.96 4.39 -9.81
CA GLN A 509 6.59 3.97 -8.46
C GLN A 509 6.55 5.14 -7.49
N GLU A 510 7.44 6.12 -7.66
CA GLU A 510 7.43 7.37 -6.91
C GLU A 510 6.13 8.15 -7.18
N LEU A 511 5.76 8.30 -8.46
CA LEU A 511 4.53 8.99 -8.88
C LEU A 511 3.25 8.26 -8.40
N CYS A 512 3.24 6.93 -8.42
CA CYS A 512 2.16 6.12 -7.89
C CYS A 512 2.12 6.08 -6.35
N GLY A 513 3.12 6.65 -5.67
CA GLY A 513 3.22 6.65 -4.22
C GLY A 513 3.41 5.24 -3.66
N LEU A 514 4.15 4.39 -4.36
CA LEU A 514 4.55 3.05 -3.87
C LEU A 514 5.81 3.13 -3.00
N PHE A 515 6.67 4.11 -3.28
CA PHE A 515 7.91 4.36 -2.55
C PHE A 515 7.76 5.58 -1.62
N PRO A 516 8.30 5.55 -0.37
CA PRO A 516 8.17 6.68 0.54
C PRO A 516 8.87 7.95 0.03
N TYR A 517 8.11 9.02 -0.19
CA TYR A 517 8.64 10.31 -0.67
C TYR A 517 9.82 10.84 0.16
N ALA A 518 9.77 10.68 1.49
CA ALA A 518 10.84 11.12 2.38
C ALA A 518 12.18 10.36 2.19
N GLN A 519 12.17 9.22 1.51
CA GLN A 519 13.36 8.44 1.20
C GLN A 519 13.88 8.67 -0.22
N ILE A 520 13.13 9.39 -1.06
CA ILE A 520 13.54 9.73 -2.42
C ILE A 520 14.75 10.64 -2.34
N ARG A 521 15.82 10.25 -3.02
CA ARG A 521 17.06 11.04 -3.07
C ARG A 521 17.12 11.94 -4.30
N GLU A 522 16.38 11.58 -5.34
CA GLU A 522 16.40 12.22 -6.65
C GLU A 522 14.97 12.25 -7.20
N PRO A 523 14.26 13.39 -7.13
CA PRO A 523 12.88 13.49 -7.62
C PRO A 523 12.78 13.96 -9.09
N TYR A 524 13.87 14.43 -9.70
CA TYR A 524 13.87 15.04 -11.03
C TYR A 524 13.49 14.06 -12.13
N SER A 525 13.77 12.77 -11.99
CA SER A 525 13.29 11.73 -12.91
C SER A 525 11.76 11.71 -12.98
N ALA A 526 11.09 11.80 -11.83
CA ALA A 526 9.62 11.87 -11.76
C ALA A 526 9.09 13.20 -12.29
N VAL A 527 9.75 14.32 -11.97
CA VAL A 527 9.39 15.64 -12.52
C VAL A 527 9.57 15.68 -14.03
N ARG A 528 10.65 15.10 -14.57
CA ARG A 528 10.89 14.96 -16.01
C ARG A 528 9.75 14.22 -16.67
N TYR A 529 9.42 13.04 -16.14
CA TYR A 529 8.34 12.23 -16.69
C TYR A 529 7.03 13.02 -16.73
N LEU A 530 6.65 13.72 -15.65
CA LEU A 530 5.46 14.55 -15.65
C LEU A 530 5.54 15.71 -16.65
N ALA A 531 6.61 16.48 -16.64
CA ALA A 531 6.75 17.69 -17.45
C ALA A 531 6.91 17.42 -18.95
N GLU A 532 7.38 16.22 -19.33
CA GLU A 532 7.41 15.76 -20.72
C GLU A 532 6.04 15.26 -21.21
N GLN A 533 5.13 14.87 -20.31
CA GLN A 533 3.80 14.36 -20.63
C GLN A 533 2.68 15.40 -20.47
N CYS A 534 2.91 16.43 -19.64
CA CYS A 534 1.99 17.53 -19.44
C CYS A 534 2.74 18.86 -19.30
N ALA A 535 2.08 19.97 -19.63
CA ALA A 535 2.62 21.31 -19.45
C ALA A 535 2.62 21.70 -17.97
N LEU A 536 3.54 21.12 -17.21
CA LEU A 536 3.62 21.27 -15.76
C LEU A 536 3.87 22.73 -15.36
N GLU A 537 4.66 23.45 -16.15
CA GLU A 537 4.90 24.88 -16.02
C GLU A 537 3.61 25.70 -16.07
N ASP A 538 2.68 25.34 -16.96
CA ASP A 538 1.39 26.04 -17.10
C ASP A 538 0.44 25.66 -15.97
N ILE A 539 0.37 24.36 -15.64
CA ILE A 539 -0.46 23.82 -14.55
C ILE A 539 -0.07 24.46 -13.21
N LEU A 540 1.24 24.61 -12.98
CA LEU A 540 1.80 25.21 -11.78
C LEU A 540 1.88 26.74 -11.88
N GLN A 541 1.59 27.33 -13.05
CA GLN A 541 1.69 28.77 -13.36
C GLN A 541 3.07 29.30 -12.95
N LEU A 542 4.12 28.72 -13.53
CA LEU A 542 5.51 29.07 -13.29
C LEU A 542 5.98 30.10 -14.30
N THR A 543 6.87 30.97 -13.85
CA THR A 543 7.60 31.90 -14.72
C THR A 543 8.99 31.32 -14.96
N PRO A 544 9.46 31.26 -16.22
CA PRO A 544 10.81 30.80 -16.50
C PRO A 544 11.82 31.73 -15.82
N ARG A 545 12.87 31.14 -15.24
CA ARG A 545 13.97 31.91 -14.68
C ARG A 545 14.77 32.53 -15.80
N VAL A 546 15.32 33.72 -15.58
CA VAL A 546 16.16 34.41 -16.56
C VAL A 546 17.61 34.40 -16.12
N GLN A 547 18.52 34.28 -17.08
CA GLN A 547 19.95 34.46 -16.90
C GLN A 547 20.38 35.70 -17.66
N ARG A 548 21.12 36.58 -16.99
CA ARG A 548 21.67 37.78 -17.62
C ARG A 548 22.93 37.41 -18.40
N PHE A 549 22.90 37.59 -19.71
CA PHE A 549 24.02 37.39 -20.60
C PHE A 549 24.22 38.63 -21.47
N ASP A 550 25.43 39.20 -21.45
CA ASP A 550 25.82 40.38 -22.23
C ASP A 550 24.85 41.58 -22.14
N GLY A 551 24.23 41.77 -20.97
CA GLY A 551 23.29 42.87 -20.71
C GLY A 551 21.82 42.54 -21.01
N PHE A 552 21.51 41.40 -21.61
CA PHE A 552 20.16 40.92 -21.89
C PHE A 552 19.74 39.83 -20.91
N ASP A 553 18.45 39.79 -20.57
CA ASP A 553 17.87 38.72 -19.75
C ASP A 553 17.28 37.65 -20.68
N GLU A 554 17.93 36.49 -20.73
CA GLU A 554 17.50 35.35 -21.53
C GLU A 554 16.77 34.33 -20.64
N PRO A 555 15.57 33.86 -21.03
CA PRO A 555 14.87 32.83 -20.27
C PRO A 555 15.59 31.49 -20.38
N LEU A 556 15.80 30.84 -19.24
CA LEU A 556 16.34 29.49 -19.17
C LEU A 556 15.32 28.49 -19.73
N GLU A 557 15.84 27.49 -20.45
CA GLU A 557 15.02 26.39 -20.93
C GLU A 557 14.42 25.59 -19.78
N TRP A 558 13.25 25.00 -20.04
CA TRP A 558 12.61 24.11 -19.08
C TRP A 558 13.36 22.78 -19.01
N SER A 559 13.82 22.47 -17.81
CA SER A 559 14.33 21.19 -17.36
C SER A 559 13.63 20.85 -16.05
N PRO A 560 13.67 19.58 -15.60
CA PRO A 560 13.20 19.22 -14.27
C PRO A 560 13.81 20.11 -13.17
N TRP A 561 15.08 20.44 -13.32
CA TRP A 561 15.80 21.35 -12.43
C TRP A 561 15.22 22.77 -12.43
N THR A 562 15.04 23.39 -13.60
CA THR A 562 14.55 24.78 -13.69
C THR A 562 13.08 24.90 -13.30
N ILE A 563 12.27 23.85 -13.54
CA ILE A 563 10.89 23.76 -13.03
C ILE A 563 10.88 23.77 -11.49
N CYS A 564 11.68 22.91 -10.86
CA CYS A 564 11.78 22.85 -9.40
C CYS A 564 12.29 24.17 -8.81
N GLU A 565 13.29 24.82 -9.43
CA GLU A 565 13.75 26.14 -9.00
C GLU A 565 12.67 27.22 -9.11
N ALA A 566 11.94 27.29 -10.23
CA ALA A 566 10.87 28.26 -10.43
C ALA A 566 9.72 28.03 -9.42
N TYR A 567 9.39 26.77 -9.13
CA TYR A 567 8.39 26.44 -8.11
C TYR A 567 8.88 26.79 -6.69
N ALA A 568 10.16 26.53 -6.38
CA ALA A 568 10.78 26.93 -5.12
C ALA A 568 10.71 28.45 -4.93
N GLU A 569 11.01 29.24 -5.96
CA GLU A 569 10.90 30.71 -5.92
C GLU A 569 9.47 31.15 -5.67
N LYS A 570 8.50 30.59 -6.41
CA LYS A 570 7.07 30.87 -6.23
C LYS A 570 6.57 30.56 -4.82
N LYS A 571 7.10 29.51 -4.18
CA LYS A 571 6.74 29.10 -2.81
C LYS A 571 7.59 29.75 -1.73
N GLY A 572 8.66 30.48 -2.10
CA GLY A 572 9.62 31.03 -1.15
C GLY A 572 10.48 29.98 -0.45
N TYR A 573 10.64 28.79 -1.02
CA TYR A 573 11.52 27.75 -0.49
C TYR A 573 12.97 28.12 -0.76
N LYS A 574 13.74 28.35 0.31
CA LYS A 574 15.14 28.77 0.24
C LYS A 574 16.02 27.89 1.11
N THR A 575 17.23 27.67 0.65
CA THR A 575 18.28 26.98 1.40
C THR A 575 18.84 27.85 2.52
N ASP A 576 19.00 27.27 3.71
CA ASP A 576 19.42 28.00 4.93
C ASP A 576 20.76 28.75 4.78
N ARG A 577 21.70 28.21 3.98
CA ARG A 577 23.07 28.74 3.91
C ARG A 577 23.27 29.86 2.90
N ARG A 578 22.64 29.76 1.72
CA ARG A 578 22.93 30.65 0.58
C ARG A 578 21.70 31.41 0.09
N GLY A 579 20.53 31.17 0.68
CA GLY A 579 19.27 31.79 0.26
C GLY A 579 18.85 31.43 -1.18
N ARG A 580 19.50 30.42 -1.78
CA ARG A 580 19.17 29.93 -3.13
C ARG A 580 17.85 29.17 -3.08
N PRO A 581 17.08 29.15 -4.18
CA PRO A 581 15.87 28.33 -4.29
C PRO A 581 16.16 26.89 -3.89
N ASP A 582 15.36 26.34 -2.98
CA ASP A 582 15.49 24.94 -2.54
C ASP A 582 14.73 24.04 -3.51
N HIS A 583 15.41 23.69 -4.59
CA HIS A 583 14.89 22.87 -5.68
C HIS A 583 14.71 21.39 -5.30
N HIS A 584 15.26 20.90 -4.18
CA HIS A 584 15.04 19.52 -3.72
C HIS A 584 13.76 19.42 -2.89
N ARG A 585 13.45 20.47 -2.12
CA ARG A 585 12.21 20.58 -1.34
C ARG A 585 10.99 20.88 -2.22
N ALA A 586 11.19 21.66 -3.28
CA ALA A 586 10.16 21.99 -4.28
C ALA A 586 9.77 20.78 -5.12
#